data_AF-A0A2M6XX67-F1
#
_entry.id   AF-A0A2M6XX67-F1
#
_cell.length_a   1.000
_cell.length_b   1.000
_cell.length_c   1.000
_cell.angle_alpha   90.00
_cell.angle_beta   90.00
_cell.angle_gamma   90.00
#
_symmetry.space_group_name_H-M   'P 1'
#
loop_
_entity.id
_entity.type
_entity.pdbx_description
1 polymer ?
#
loop_
_entity_poly.entity_id
_entity_poly.type
_entity_poly.pdbx_seq_one_letter_code
_entity_poly.pdbx_strand_id
1 'polypeptide(L)'
;MRFLTLLLFLLPTFAWAGDAEDFMAARAAFAAGQTAKLNTLAQRLSNSPFEPYVTYYQLRMHWDEPDSTPIRAFFARVEDSPVIDQFRGEWLKQMARQGRWEEFAAEYPNLVEADAELTCQALQWQRREDEDKPLLGARALWFTDAVQADPCMPLFAAAIGRGFITARDVQQRMQQLLETGKLSAARKLNPYLPEAARWPLTELEAAWRNPQHYLHKTSFISATDGRRAVALFALQRLARRSVNLAHAEWQRIIGNFPEGERLYGFAALGYAAALEQDERALGWYEAAGDAELNEKQLAWRVRTALRAENWYEVRVSIDAMSPQQQNEAAWRYWKARALQALGRAAEAHALLVPLSHEYHYYGQLAAEELGEIPAADTGVKFEPSEQEVAAMQARPEVRRTILLYRLGLRVEAAKEWDWALRGMDDRELLVAAAVAQRNEMYDRSINAAMRTVELHDFNLRYPAPYREALQSPLQEHDLEEAWVYGLMRQESR
;
A
#
# COMPACT_ATOMS: atom_id res chain seq x y z
N MET A 1 18.42 -54.60 -44.91
CA MET A 1 17.81 -54.59 -43.57
C MET A 1 18.10 -53.27 -42.88
N ARG A 2 17.03 -52.59 -42.46
CA ARG A 2 16.93 -51.49 -41.48
C ARG A 2 17.53 -50.14 -41.86
N PHE A 3 16.69 -49.31 -42.51
CA PHE A 3 16.70 -47.86 -42.34
C PHE A 3 16.21 -47.53 -40.91
N LEU A 4 16.96 -46.69 -40.20
CA LEU A 4 16.60 -46.18 -38.88
C LEU A 4 16.06 -44.75 -39.07
N THR A 5 14.76 -44.57 -38.89
CA THR A 5 14.09 -43.27 -38.95
C THR A 5 14.25 -42.57 -37.60
N LEU A 6 14.98 -41.46 -37.58
CA LEU A 6 15.05 -40.54 -36.43
C LEU A 6 13.77 -39.69 -36.43
N LEU A 7 12.88 -39.91 -35.45
CA LEU A 7 11.71 -39.05 -35.23
C LEU A 7 12.15 -37.84 -34.40
N LEU A 8 12.22 -36.66 -35.02
CA LEU A 8 12.33 -35.39 -34.33
C LEU A 8 10.97 -35.05 -33.68
N PHE A 9 10.91 -35.02 -32.35
CA PHE A 9 9.81 -34.39 -31.63
C PHE A 9 9.97 -32.87 -31.72
N LEU A 10 9.32 -32.25 -32.71
CA LEU A 10 9.06 -30.81 -32.76
C LEU A 10 8.00 -30.47 -31.71
N LEU A 11 8.42 -29.80 -30.63
CA LEU A 11 7.49 -29.13 -29.70
C LEU A 11 6.72 -28.02 -30.44
N PRO A 12 5.45 -27.75 -30.09
CA PRO A 12 4.58 -26.83 -30.81
C PRO A 12 4.90 -25.37 -30.43
N THR A 13 5.99 -24.82 -30.98
CA THR A 13 6.35 -23.40 -30.77
C THR A 13 5.59 -22.45 -31.71
N PHE A 14 5.00 -22.94 -32.80
CA PHE A 14 4.36 -22.11 -33.82
C PHE A 14 2.95 -21.59 -33.47
N ALA A 15 2.20 -22.26 -32.59
CA ALA A 15 0.83 -21.83 -32.29
C ALA A 15 0.79 -20.51 -31.48
N TRP A 16 1.81 -20.24 -30.67
CA TRP A 16 1.79 -19.16 -29.68
C TRP A 16 2.17 -17.79 -30.24
N ALA A 17 2.92 -17.76 -31.35
CA ALA A 17 3.31 -16.51 -32.01
C ALA A 17 2.11 -15.83 -32.68
N GLY A 18 1.19 -16.61 -33.28
CA GLY A 18 -0.05 -16.10 -33.85
C GLY A 18 -1.00 -15.55 -32.78
N ASP A 19 -1.13 -16.24 -31.65
CA ASP A 19 -1.95 -15.80 -30.53
C ASP A 19 -1.49 -14.45 -29.95
N ALA A 20 -0.18 -14.24 -29.84
CA ALA A 20 0.41 -12.99 -29.37
C ALA A 20 0.04 -11.78 -30.27
N GLU A 21 0.15 -11.95 -31.59
CA GLU A 21 -0.20 -10.91 -32.56
C GLU A 21 -1.71 -10.64 -32.56
N ASP A 22 -2.53 -11.69 -32.61
CA ASP A 22 -3.99 -11.59 -32.58
C ASP A 22 -4.46 -10.94 -31.27
N PHE A 23 -3.82 -11.22 -30.13
CA PHE A 23 -4.15 -10.61 -28.84
C PHE A 23 -3.83 -9.11 -28.82
N MET A 24 -2.66 -8.71 -29.30
CA MET A 24 -2.31 -7.29 -29.40
C MET A 24 -3.24 -6.55 -30.37
N ALA A 25 -3.62 -7.19 -31.48
CA ALA A 25 -4.61 -6.66 -32.41
C ALA A 25 -6.02 -6.55 -31.78
N ALA A 26 -6.41 -7.50 -30.91
CA ALA A 26 -7.68 -7.50 -30.20
C ALA A 26 -7.74 -6.35 -29.19
N ARG A 27 -6.66 -6.14 -28.44
CA ARG A 27 -6.52 -4.99 -27.53
C ARG A 27 -6.60 -3.65 -28.27
N ALA A 28 -5.96 -3.55 -29.43
CA ALA A 28 -6.06 -2.34 -30.27
C ALA A 28 -7.48 -2.13 -30.82
N ALA A 29 -8.16 -3.21 -31.25
CA ALA A 29 -9.55 -3.15 -31.70
C ALA A 29 -10.49 -2.73 -30.58
N PHE A 30 -10.28 -3.23 -29.36
CA PHE A 30 -11.03 -2.83 -28.17
C PHE A 30 -10.87 -1.33 -27.90
N ALA A 31 -9.64 -0.84 -27.83
CA ALA A 31 -9.35 0.58 -27.62
C ALA A 31 -9.94 1.49 -28.72
N ALA A 32 -10.03 0.99 -29.96
CA ALA A 32 -10.55 1.72 -31.11
C ALA A 32 -12.07 1.59 -31.30
N GLY A 33 -12.81 0.86 -30.45
CA GLY A 33 -14.25 0.69 -30.62
C GLY A 33 -14.65 -0.27 -31.75
N GLN A 34 -13.73 -1.11 -32.25
CA GLN A 34 -13.91 -1.92 -33.46
C GLN A 34 -14.52 -3.30 -33.16
N THR A 35 -15.80 -3.35 -32.79
CA THR A 35 -16.50 -4.58 -32.37
C THR A 35 -16.39 -5.75 -33.35
N ALA A 36 -16.62 -5.53 -34.65
CA ALA A 36 -16.56 -6.61 -35.65
C ALA A 36 -15.16 -7.25 -35.76
N LYS A 37 -14.11 -6.42 -35.70
CA LYS A 37 -12.73 -6.88 -35.73
C LYS A 37 -12.39 -7.65 -34.44
N LEU A 38 -12.79 -7.11 -33.29
CA LEU A 38 -12.61 -7.77 -32.00
C LEU A 38 -13.27 -9.15 -31.98
N ASN A 39 -14.51 -9.28 -32.47
CA ASN A 39 -15.23 -10.56 -32.50
C ASN A 39 -14.54 -11.60 -33.38
N THR A 40 -13.94 -11.19 -34.50
CA THR A 40 -13.18 -12.09 -35.37
C THR A 40 -11.91 -12.60 -34.67
N LEU A 41 -11.19 -11.71 -33.98
CA LEU A 41 -9.98 -12.07 -33.24
C LEU A 41 -10.30 -12.94 -32.02
N ALA A 42 -11.40 -12.67 -31.33
CA ALA A 42 -11.87 -13.48 -30.21
C ALA A 42 -12.12 -14.94 -30.60
N GLN A 43 -12.70 -15.20 -31.78
CA GLN A 43 -12.91 -16.57 -32.27
C GLN A 43 -11.59 -17.32 -32.45
N ARG A 44 -10.55 -16.64 -32.97
CA ARG A 44 -9.21 -17.22 -33.15
C ARG A 44 -8.53 -17.53 -31.82
N LEU A 45 -8.76 -16.70 -30.82
CA LEU A 45 -8.17 -16.82 -29.48
C LEU A 45 -8.97 -17.70 -28.51
N SER A 46 -10.02 -18.37 -28.96
CA SER A 46 -10.94 -19.14 -28.10
C SER A 46 -10.31 -20.29 -27.30
N ASN A 47 -9.16 -20.83 -27.75
CA ASN A 47 -8.40 -21.85 -27.02
C ASN A 47 -7.04 -21.30 -26.51
N SER A 48 -6.85 -19.98 -26.56
CA SER A 48 -5.63 -19.31 -26.15
C SER A 48 -5.66 -19.01 -24.66
N PRO A 49 -4.50 -18.97 -23.97
CA PRO A 49 -4.43 -18.41 -22.60
C PRO A 49 -4.97 -16.97 -22.51
N PHE A 50 -5.04 -16.22 -23.61
CA PHE A 50 -5.59 -14.86 -23.62
C PHE A 50 -7.12 -14.77 -23.70
N GLU A 51 -7.83 -15.89 -23.84
CA GLU A 51 -9.29 -15.90 -24.00
C GLU A 51 -10.03 -15.04 -22.95
N PRO A 52 -9.71 -15.13 -21.64
CA PRO A 52 -10.44 -14.35 -20.63
C PRO A 52 -10.34 -12.83 -20.84
N TYR A 53 -9.20 -12.35 -21.32
CA TYR A 53 -9.00 -10.93 -21.60
C TYR A 53 -9.81 -10.46 -22.81
N VAL A 54 -9.88 -11.29 -23.84
CA VAL A 54 -10.62 -10.94 -25.07
C VAL A 54 -12.12 -11.01 -24.83
N THR A 55 -12.60 -11.99 -24.06
CA THR A 55 -14.00 -12.03 -23.61
C THR A 55 -14.34 -10.80 -22.76
N TYR A 56 -13.46 -10.41 -21.83
CA TYR A 56 -13.62 -9.16 -21.09
C TYR A 56 -13.79 -7.96 -22.04
N TYR A 57 -12.94 -7.81 -23.07
CA TYR A 57 -13.05 -6.72 -24.04
C TYR A 57 -14.41 -6.73 -24.77
N GLN A 58 -14.87 -7.89 -25.20
CA GLN A 58 -16.17 -8.03 -25.87
C GLN A 58 -17.31 -7.62 -24.94
N LEU A 59 -17.35 -8.19 -23.73
CA LEU A 59 -18.40 -7.88 -22.75
C LEU A 59 -18.39 -6.40 -22.37
N ARG A 60 -17.21 -5.81 -22.23
CA ARG A 60 -17.06 -4.41 -21.87
C ARG A 60 -17.60 -3.43 -22.92
N MET A 61 -17.63 -3.82 -24.20
CA MET A 61 -18.26 -3.06 -25.29
C MET A 61 -19.80 -3.15 -25.27
N HIS A 62 -20.35 -4.19 -24.65
CA HIS A 62 -21.79 -4.52 -24.68
C HIS A 62 -22.45 -4.47 -23.30
N TRP A 63 -21.73 -4.02 -22.26
CA TRP A 63 -22.17 -4.12 -20.87
C TRP A 63 -23.36 -3.20 -20.49
N ASP A 64 -23.71 -2.23 -21.35
CA ASP A 64 -24.86 -1.35 -21.14
C ASP A 64 -26.16 -1.96 -21.70
N GLU A 65 -26.07 -3.14 -22.33
CA GLU A 65 -27.24 -3.87 -22.80
C GLU A 65 -28.07 -4.40 -21.61
N PRO A 66 -29.41 -4.48 -21.74
CA PRO A 66 -30.27 -4.95 -20.66
C PRO A 66 -30.00 -6.40 -20.24
N ASP A 67 -29.51 -7.24 -21.16
CA ASP A 67 -29.21 -8.64 -20.88
C ASP A 67 -27.83 -8.81 -20.23
N SER A 68 -27.81 -8.98 -18.91
CA SER A 68 -26.59 -9.28 -18.15
C SER A 68 -26.22 -10.77 -18.13
N THR A 69 -26.90 -11.64 -18.89
CA THR A 69 -26.62 -13.09 -18.92
C THR A 69 -25.20 -13.42 -19.38
N PRO A 70 -24.65 -12.83 -20.46
CA PRO A 70 -23.27 -13.09 -20.87
C PRO A 70 -22.23 -12.68 -19.80
N ILE A 71 -22.51 -11.60 -19.06
CA ILE A 71 -21.65 -11.10 -17.98
C ILE A 71 -21.66 -12.07 -16.80
N ARG A 72 -22.83 -12.51 -16.35
CA ARG A 72 -22.94 -13.53 -15.30
C ARG A 72 -22.27 -14.85 -15.70
N ALA A 73 -22.41 -15.26 -16.97
CA ALA A 73 -21.76 -16.46 -17.48
C ALA A 73 -20.22 -16.35 -17.43
N PHE A 74 -19.68 -15.16 -17.68
CA PHE A 74 -18.24 -14.90 -17.55
C PHE A 74 -17.77 -14.91 -16.09
N PHE A 75 -18.56 -14.34 -15.17
CA PHE A 75 -18.27 -14.38 -13.74
C PHE A 75 -18.41 -15.75 -13.09
N ALA A 76 -19.23 -16.63 -13.66
CA ALA A 76 -19.44 -17.99 -13.15
C ALA A 76 -18.40 -19.01 -13.66
N ARG A 77 -17.40 -18.57 -14.43
CA ARG A 77 -16.32 -19.44 -14.90
C ARG A 77 -15.54 -19.98 -13.70
N VAL A 78 -15.20 -21.27 -13.76
CA VAL A 78 -14.37 -21.95 -12.74
C VAL A 78 -12.93 -21.42 -12.75
N GLU A 79 -12.49 -20.92 -13.91
CA GLU A 79 -11.20 -20.26 -14.04
C GLU A 79 -11.18 -18.98 -13.23
N ASP A 80 -10.26 -18.95 -12.27
CA ASP A 80 -10.01 -17.78 -11.44
C ASP A 80 -8.93 -16.92 -12.10
N SER A 81 -9.25 -15.70 -12.50
CA SER A 81 -8.31 -14.76 -13.15
C SER A 81 -8.54 -13.32 -12.69
N PRO A 82 -7.48 -12.52 -12.55
CA PRO A 82 -7.58 -11.11 -12.17
C PRO A 82 -8.40 -10.29 -13.17
N VAL A 83 -8.50 -10.69 -14.45
CA VAL A 83 -9.31 -9.93 -15.42
C VAL A 83 -10.82 -10.13 -15.18
N ILE A 84 -11.22 -11.31 -14.71
CA ILE A 84 -12.61 -11.59 -14.32
C ILE A 84 -12.96 -10.78 -13.09
N ASP A 85 -12.10 -10.77 -12.08
CA ASP A 85 -12.28 -10.00 -10.85
C ASP A 85 -12.27 -8.48 -11.09
N GLN A 86 -11.34 -8.00 -11.94
CA GLN A 86 -11.33 -6.61 -12.39
C GLN A 86 -12.66 -6.24 -13.05
N PHE A 87 -13.16 -7.07 -13.97
CA PHE A 87 -14.43 -6.80 -14.63
C PHE A 87 -15.60 -6.85 -13.66
N ARG A 88 -15.59 -7.76 -12.69
CA ARG A 88 -16.57 -7.83 -11.61
C ARG A 88 -16.60 -6.52 -10.82
N GLY A 89 -15.44 -5.98 -10.45
CA GLY A 89 -15.34 -4.69 -9.77
C GLY A 89 -15.90 -3.53 -10.61
N GLU A 90 -15.54 -3.46 -11.90
CA GLU A 90 -16.07 -2.45 -12.84
C GLU A 90 -17.60 -2.56 -12.99
N TRP A 91 -18.10 -3.79 -13.11
CA TRP A 91 -19.54 -4.09 -13.22
C TRP A 91 -20.30 -3.71 -11.96
N LEU A 92 -19.79 -4.05 -10.78
CA LEU A 92 -20.41 -3.70 -9.50
C LEU A 92 -20.54 -2.18 -9.34
N LYS A 93 -19.54 -1.40 -9.75
CA LYS A 93 -19.63 0.06 -9.75
C LYS A 93 -20.73 0.55 -10.69
N GLN A 94 -20.88 -0.05 -11.87
CA GLN A 94 -21.96 0.25 -12.81
C GLN A 94 -23.33 -0.05 -12.18
N MET A 95 -23.49 -1.21 -11.54
CA MET A 95 -24.75 -1.62 -10.88
C MET A 95 -25.14 -0.68 -9.75
N ALA A 96 -24.18 -0.30 -8.90
CA ALA A 96 -24.42 0.65 -7.82
C ALA A 96 -24.83 2.03 -8.35
N ARG A 97 -24.19 2.52 -9.43
CA ARG A 97 -24.57 3.78 -10.11
C ARG A 97 -25.98 3.73 -10.70
N GLN A 98 -26.39 2.58 -11.24
CA GLN A 98 -27.73 2.36 -11.80
C GLN A 98 -28.78 2.03 -10.73
N GLY A 99 -28.39 1.87 -9.45
CA GLY A 99 -29.28 1.46 -8.37
C GLY A 99 -29.75 0.00 -8.46
N ARG A 100 -29.08 -0.84 -9.27
CA ARG A 100 -29.37 -2.27 -9.47
C ARG A 100 -28.74 -3.09 -8.35
N TRP A 101 -29.25 -2.88 -7.13
CA TRP A 101 -28.62 -3.42 -5.94
C TRP A 101 -28.75 -4.94 -5.75
N GLU A 102 -29.79 -5.56 -6.31
CA GLU A 102 -29.92 -7.02 -6.27
C GLU A 102 -28.78 -7.69 -7.04
N GLU A 103 -28.45 -7.17 -8.22
CA GLU A 103 -27.29 -7.65 -9.00
C GLU A 103 -25.96 -7.29 -8.34
N PHE A 104 -25.88 -6.12 -7.69
CA PHE A 104 -24.71 -5.78 -6.88
C PHE A 104 -24.50 -6.80 -5.75
N ALA A 105 -25.54 -7.06 -4.96
CA ALA A 105 -25.47 -7.94 -3.80
C ALA A 105 -25.20 -9.40 -4.17
N ALA A 106 -25.66 -9.84 -5.34
CA ALA A 106 -25.41 -11.18 -5.86
C ALA A 106 -23.93 -11.41 -6.20
N GLU A 107 -23.25 -10.40 -6.76
CA GLU A 107 -21.87 -10.56 -7.26
C GLU A 107 -20.79 -10.02 -6.32
N TYR A 108 -21.10 -9.10 -5.40
CA TYR A 108 -20.12 -8.52 -4.48
C TYR A 108 -19.40 -9.56 -3.60
N PRO A 109 -20.06 -10.58 -3.03
CA PRO A 109 -19.37 -11.61 -2.24
C PRO A 109 -18.33 -12.43 -3.03
N ASN A 110 -18.42 -12.42 -4.36
CA ASN A 110 -17.50 -13.12 -5.25
C ASN A 110 -16.33 -12.24 -5.71
N LEU A 111 -16.28 -10.97 -5.29
CA LEU A 111 -15.17 -10.06 -5.59
C LEU A 111 -14.03 -10.31 -4.61
N VAL A 112 -12.85 -10.60 -5.14
CA VAL A 112 -11.64 -10.85 -4.35
C VAL A 112 -11.00 -9.53 -3.96
N GLU A 113 -10.77 -8.63 -4.93
CA GLU A 113 -10.11 -7.35 -4.70
C GLU A 113 -11.13 -6.19 -4.67
N ALA A 114 -11.76 -5.98 -3.50
CA ALA A 114 -12.69 -4.88 -3.30
C ALA A 114 -11.96 -3.57 -2.98
N ASP A 115 -12.17 -2.54 -3.81
CA ASP A 115 -11.70 -1.19 -3.48
C ASP A 115 -12.59 -0.50 -2.44
N ALA A 116 -12.12 0.66 -1.96
CA ALA A 116 -12.83 1.42 -0.95
C ALA A 116 -14.23 1.89 -1.41
N GLU A 117 -14.42 2.22 -2.69
CA GLU A 117 -15.71 2.66 -3.22
C GLU A 117 -16.74 1.53 -3.15
N LEU A 118 -16.37 0.35 -3.64
CA LEU A 118 -17.21 -0.85 -3.62
C LEU A 118 -17.49 -1.32 -2.19
N THR A 119 -16.46 -1.29 -1.32
CA THR A 119 -16.63 -1.64 0.09
C THR A 119 -17.63 -0.70 0.78
N CYS A 120 -17.53 0.62 0.53
CA CYS A 120 -18.50 1.58 1.06
C CYS A 120 -19.92 1.33 0.55
N GLN A 121 -20.08 1.05 -0.75
CA GLN A 121 -21.39 0.77 -1.35
C GLN A 121 -22.00 -0.52 -0.78
N ALA A 122 -21.20 -1.56 -0.57
CA ALA A 122 -21.65 -2.81 0.04
C ALA A 122 -22.09 -2.61 1.49
N LEU A 123 -21.29 -1.90 2.31
CA LEU A 123 -21.67 -1.56 3.68
C LEU A 123 -22.94 -0.71 3.71
N GLN A 124 -23.06 0.26 2.80
CA GLN A 124 -24.26 1.09 2.68
C GLN A 124 -25.50 0.29 2.26
N TRP A 125 -25.34 -0.74 1.43
CA TRP A 125 -26.43 -1.66 1.07
C TRP A 125 -26.86 -2.53 2.27
N GLN A 126 -25.90 -3.13 2.99
CA GLN A 126 -26.15 -3.98 4.16
C GLN A 126 -26.90 -3.25 5.28
N ARG A 127 -26.81 -1.92 5.34
CA ARG A 127 -27.56 -1.09 6.30
C ARG A 127 -29.08 -1.20 6.20
N ARG A 128 -29.62 -1.76 5.11
CA ARG A 128 -31.06 -2.00 4.96
C ARG A 128 -31.56 -3.14 5.86
N GLU A 129 -30.68 -4.08 6.18
CA GLU A 129 -31.00 -5.25 7.01
C GLU A 129 -30.62 -5.00 8.48
N ASP A 130 -29.44 -4.41 8.71
CA ASP A 130 -28.93 -4.04 10.02
C ASP A 130 -28.32 -2.64 9.94
N GLU A 131 -28.94 -1.65 10.56
CA GLU A 131 -28.57 -0.25 10.38
C GLU A 131 -27.18 0.10 10.94
N ASP A 132 -26.75 -0.61 12.00
CA ASP A 132 -25.58 -0.25 12.81
C ASP A 132 -24.37 -1.17 12.57
N LYS A 133 -24.58 -2.48 12.40
CA LYS A 133 -23.47 -3.44 12.23
C LYS A 133 -22.50 -3.08 11.09
N PRO A 134 -22.96 -2.65 9.89
CA PRO A 134 -22.05 -2.23 8.82
C PRO A 134 -21.26 -0.94 9.12
N LEU A 135 -21.73 -0.11 10.06
CA LEU A 135 -21.05 1.14 10.42
C LEU A 135 -19.76 0.90 11.20
N LEU A 136 -19.61 -0.26 11.85
CA LEU A 136 -18.35 -0.68 12.47
C LEU A 136 -17.20 -0.73 11.45
N GLY A 137 -17.49 -1.16 10.22
CA GLY A 137 -16.52 -1.20 9.12
C GLY A 137 -16.19 0.18 8.54
N ALA A 138 -17.03 1.20 8.75
CA ALA A 138 -16.82 2.53 8.18
C ALA A 138 -15.59 3.23 8.77
N ARG A 139 -15.29 3.01 10.07
CA ARG A 139 -14.12 3.64 10.71
C ARG A 139 -12.80 3.21 10.09
N ALA A 140 -12.68 1.94 9.67
CA ALA A 140 -11.48 1.44 8.99
C ALA A 140 -11.24 2.13 7.63
N LEU A 141 -12.31 2.50 6.93
CA LEU A 141 -12.24 3.21 5.64
C LEU A 141 -12.03 4.72 5.79
N TRP A 142 -12.20 5.27 7.00
CA TRP A 142 -12.11 6.70 7.28
C TRP A 142 -10.66 7.23 7.25
N PHE A 143 -9.72 6.52 7.85
CA PHE A 143 -8.33 6.95 8.02
C PHE A 143 -7.38 6.44 6.92
N THR A 144 -7.71 6.70 5.64
CA THR A 144 -6.90 6.27 4.48
C THR A 144 -6.19 7.45 3.82
N ASP A 145 -4.98 7.30 3.29
CA ASP A 145 -4.29 8.44 2.65
C ASP A 145 -4.98 8.96 1.36
N ALA A 146 -5.87 8.18 0.76
CA ALA A 146 -6.65 8.54 -0.42
C ALA A 146 -7.76 9.56 -0.09
N VAL A 147 -8.16 10.41 -1.05
CA VAL A 147 -9.41 11.19 -0.91
C VAL A 147 -10.56 10.20 -0.94
N GLN A 148 -11.49 10.29 0.02
CA GLN A 148 -12.70 9.46 0.01
C GLN A 148 -13.46 9.65 -1.30
N ALA A 149 -13.85 8.54 -1.92
CA ALA A 149 -14.76 8.56 -3.05
C ALA A 149 -16.12 9.10 -2.61
N ASP A 150 -16.76 9.95 -3.43
CA ASP A 150 -18.06 10.54 -3.11
C ASP A 150 -19.14 9.48 -2.72
N PRO A 151 -19.18 8.27 -3.33
CA PRO A 151 -20.11 7.20 -2.91
C PRO A 151 -19.96 6.71 -1.47
N CYS A 152 -18.83 6.97 -0.80
CA CYS A 152 -18.64 6.63 0.60
C CYS A 152 -19.29 7.62 1.58
N MET A 153 -19.59 8.85 1.13
CA MET A 153 -20.05 9.92 2.01
C MET A 153 -21.36 9.59 2.75
N PRO A 154 -22.37 8.93 2.15
CA PRO A 154 -23.58 8.51 2.87
C PRO A 154 -23.29 7.52 4.02
N LEU A 155 -22.37 6.58 3.82
CA LEU A 155 -21.98 5.62 4.86
C LEU A 155 -21.30 6.35 6.02
N PHE A 156 -20.36 7.25 5.72
CA PHE A 156 -19.69 8.04 6.75
C PHE A 156 -20.63 9.00 7.47
N ALA A 157 -21.55 9.64 6.76
CA ALA A 157 -22.58 10.48 7.37
C ALA A 157 -23.40 9.70 8.42
N ALA A 158 -23.80 8.48 8.09
CA ALA A 158 -24.50 7.60 9.01
C ALA A 158 -23.62 7.17 10.20
N ALA A 159 -22.37 6.78 9.95
CA ALA A 159 -21.41 6.42 11.00
C ALA A 159 -21.15 7.58 11.97
N ILE A 160 -21.08 8.82 11.46
CA ILE A 160 -20.94 10.03 12.28
C ILE A 160 -22.21 10.28 13.09
N GLY A 161 -23.39 10.18 12.46
CA GLY A 161 -24.68 10.37 13.13
C GLY A 161 -24.93 9.37 14.27
N ARG A 162 -24.37 8.16 14.16
CA ARG A 162 -24.44 7.10 15.18
C ARG A 162 -23.25 7.09 16.16
N GLY A 163 -22.26 7.97 15.98
CA GLY A 163 -21.10 8.12 16.86
C GLY A 163 -19.97 7.09 16.66
N PHE A 164 -20.04 6.24 15.63
CA PHE A 164 -18.94 5.34 15.26
C PHE A 164 -17.73 6.10 14.70
N ILE A 165 -17.98 7.26 14.10
CA ILE A 165 -16.96 8.25 13.73
C ILE A 165 -17.25 9.49 14.55
N THR A 166 -16.33 9.84 15.43
CA THR A 166 -16.48 10.95 16.37
C THR A 166 -16.14 12.30 15.71
N ALA A 167 -16.55 13.40 16.32
CA ALA A 167 -16.13 14.74 15.88
C ALA A 167 -14.59 14.89 15.85
N ARG A 168 -13.89 14.21 16.78
CA ARG A 168 -12.43 14.16 16.83
C ARG A 168 -11.86 13.46 15.58
N ASP A 169 -12.43 12.31 15.20
CA ASP A 169 -12.02 11.59 13.99
C ASP A 169 -12.21 12.45 12.72
N VAL A 170 -13.28 13.27 12.68
CA VAL A 170 -13.51 14.21 11.57
C VAL A 170 -12.45 15.32 11.54
N GLN A 171 -12.10 15.90 12.69
CA GLN A 171 -11.06 16.93 12.77
C GLN A 171 -9.68 16.38 12.38
N GLN A 172 -9.29 15.21 12.90
CA GLN A 172 -8.04 14.54 12.54
C GLN A 172 -7.98 14.28 11.03
N ARG A 173 -9.10 13.84 10.44
CA ARG A 173 -9.19 13.62 9.00
C ARG A 173 -9.05 14.90 8.19
N MET A 174 -9.71 15.98 8.60
CA MET A 174 -9.56 17.29 7.96
C MET A 174 -8.11 17.75 7.99
N GLN A 175 -7.41 17.57 9.12
CA GLN A 175 -6.00 17.91 9.26
C GLN A 175 -5.11 17.10 8.31
N GLN A 176 -5.26 15.77 8.25
CA GLN A 176 -4.51 14.90 7.33
C GLN A 176 -4.69 15.31 5.85
N LEU A 177 -5.92 15.67 5.46
CA LEU A 177 -6.22 16.16 4.11
C LEU A 177 -5.51 17.49 3.84
N LEU A 178 -5.51 18.41 4.79
CA LEU A 178 -4.84 19.71 4.64
C LEU A 178 -3.32 19.56 4.56
N GLU A 179 -2.74 18.68 5.37
CA GLU A 179 -1.31 18.35 5.35
C GLU A 179 -0.83 17.81 3.98
N THR A 180 -1.72 17.15 3.24
CA THR A 180 -1.44 16.57 1.91
C THR A 180 -1.88 17.44 0.75
N GLY A 181 -2.20 18.72 0.98
CA GLY A 181 -2.56 19.63 -0.11
C GLY A 181 -4.06 19.70 -0.44
N LYS A 182 -4.90 18.90 0.20
CA LYS A 182 -6.29 18.61 -0.22
C LYS A 182 -7.33 19.52 0.47
N LEU A 183 -7.18 20.84 0.32
CA LEU A 183 -8.08 21.84 0.94
C LEU A 183 -9.57 21.60 0.60
N SER A 184 -9.90 21.32 -0.65
CA SER A 184 -11.29 21.09 -1.07
C SER A 184 -11.93 19.91 -0.34
N ALA A 185 -11.19 18.80 -0.20
CA ALA A 185 -11.67 17.62 0.51
C ALA A 185 -11.88 17.90 2.00
N ALA A 186 -10.95 18.61 2.66
CA ALA A 186 -11.12 18.99 4.06
C ALA A 186 -12.36 19.89 4.28
N ARG A 187 -12.61 20.83 3.36
CA ARG A 187 -13.81 21.69 3.41
C ARG A 187 -15.12 20.89 3.31
N LYS A 188 -15.16 19.84 2.47
CA LYS A 188 -16.32 18.95 2.35
C LYS A 188 -16.66 18.25 3.67
N LEU A 189 -15.68 18.06 4.57
CA LEU A 189 -15.89 17.41 5.87
C LEU A 189 -16.40 18.37 6.96
N ASN A 190 -16.21 19.67 6.80
CA ASN A 190 -16.59 20.66 7.81
C ASN A 190 -18.07 20.61 8.25
N PRO A 191 -19.06 20.37 7.35
CA PRO A 191 -20.47 20.26 7.76
C PRO A 191 -20.76 19.09 8.71
N TYR A 192 -19.92 18.06 8.72
CA TYR A 192 -20.06 16.88 9.59
C TYR A 192 -19.53 17.11 11.00
N LEU A 193 -18.91 18.26 11.28
CA LEU A 193 -18.58 18.66 12.64
C LEU A 193 -19.82 19.25 13.35
N PRO A 194 -19.93 19.07 14.69
CA PRO A 194 -20.87 19.83 15.50
C PRO A 194 -20.70 21.33 15.25
N GLU A 195 -21.80 22.09 15.30
CA GLU A 195 -21.80 23.51 14.92
C GLU A 195 -20.73 24.33 15.64
N ALA A 196 -20.56 24.12 16.96
CA ALA A 196 -19.55 24.80 17.77
C ALA A 196 -18.09 24.47 17.36
N ALA A 197 -17.87 23.31 16.76
CA ALA A 197 -16.56 22.80 16.35
C ALA A 197 -16.27 23.05 14.86
N ARG A 198 -17.21 23.60 14.08
CA ARG A 198 -17.01 23.88 12.65
C ARG A 198 -15.93 24.92 12.44
N TRP A 199 -15.06 24.67 11.48
CA TRP A 199 -13.95 25.55 11.13
C TRP A 199 -14.48 26.72 10.29
N PRO A 200 -14.09 27.98 10.60
CA PRO A 200 -14.42 29.13 9.77
C PRO A 200 -13.73 29.02 8.40
N LEU A 201 -14.50 28.69 7.35
CA LEU A 201 -13.93 28.35 6.04
C LEU A 201 -13.17 29.51 5.38
N THR A 202 -13.60 30.75 5.58
CA THR A 202 -12.91 31.96 5.08
C THR A 202 -11.55 32.15 5.76
N GLU A 203 -11.48 31.91 7.07
CA GLU A 203 -10.23 31.92 7.83
C GLU A 203 -9.33 30.74 7.43
N LEU A 204 -9.89 29.56 7.19
CA LEU A 204 -9.15 28.40 6.69
C LEU A 204 -8.49 28.70 5.33
N GLU A 205 -9.19 29.37 4.41
CA GLU A 205 -8.61 29.81 3.14
C GLU A 205 -7.50 30.86 3.33
N ALA A 206 -7.66 31.80 4.27
CA ALA A 206 -6.64 32.78 4.60
C ALA A 206 -5.38 32.11 5.18
N ALA A 207 -5.56 31.20 6.15
CA ALA A 207 -4.52 30.36 6.73
C ALA A 207 -3.80 29.50 5.69
N TRP A 208 -4.55 28.97 4.71
CA TRP A 208 -3.99 28.20 3.60
C TRP A 208 -3.06 29.03 2.72
N ARG A 209 -3.50 30.24 2.35
CA ARG A 209 -2.76 31.12 1.43
C ARG A 209 -1.54 31.73 2.11
N ASN A 210 -1.73 32.34 3.28
CA ASN A 210 -0.68 33.01 4.02
C ASN A 210 -0.83 32.74 5.53
N PRO A 211 -0.27 31.62 6.02
CA PRO A 211 -0.44 31.21 7.42
C PRO A 211 0.16 32.22 8.41
N GLN A 212 1.32 32.82 8.08
CA GLN A 212 1.94 33.84 8.93
C GLN A 212 1.05 35.07 9.07
N HIS A 213 0.54 35.60 7.95
CA HIS A 213 -0.34 36.76 7.98
C HIS A 213 -1.63 36.49 8.76
N TYR A 214 -2.24 35.31 8.56
CA TYR A 214 -3.43 34.90 9.29
C TYR A 214 -3.18 34.83 10.80
N LEU A 215 -2.10 34.15 11.22
CA LEU A 215 -1.74 34.05 12.64
C LEU A 215 -1.51 35.45 13.22
N HIS A 216 -0.74 36.29 12.53
CA HIS A 216 -0.35 37.62 12.98
C HIS A 216 -1.54 38.58 13.15
N LYS A 217 -2.50 38.58 12.21
CA LYS A 217 -3.62 39.54 12.18
C LYS A 217 -4.85 39.09 12.95
N THR A 218 -5.02 37.81 13.19
CA THR A 218 -6.19 37.27 13.87
C THR A 218 -6.06 37.42 15.38
N SER A 219 -7.12 37.89 16.04
CA SER A 219 -7.24 37.85 17.50
C SER A 219 -7.80 36.49 17.92
N PHE A 220 -7.12 35.86 18.88
CA PHE A 220 -7.50 34.58 19.45
C PHE A 220 -8.13 34.70 20.85
N ILE A 221 -8.33 35.92 21.35
CA ILE A 221 -9.02 36.15 22.63
C ILE A 221 -10.44 35.60 22.50
N SER A 222 -10.80 34.67 23.40
CA SER A 222 -12.10 33.98 23.40
C SER A 222 -12.44 33.32 22.05
N ALA A 223 -11.43 32.81 21.32
CA ALA A 223 -11.63 32.13 20.05
C ALA A 223 -12.45 30.84 20.21
N THR A 224 -13.31 30.56 19.23
CA THR A 224 -14.03 29.28 19.13
C THR A 224 -13.07 28.14 18.83
N ASP A 225 -13.49 26.91 19.15
CA ASP A 225 -12.71 25.68 18.88
C ASP A 225 -12.33 25.59 17.40
N GLY A 226 -13.26 25.89 16.50
CA GLY A 226 -13.01 25.92 15.06
C GLY A 226 -11.94 26.93 14.65
N ARG A 227 -11.93 28.15 15.23
CA ARG A 227 -10.88 29.15 14.95
C ARG A 227 -9.52 28.70 15.48
N ARG A 228 -9.47 28.12 16.67
CA ARG A 228 -8.21 27.60 17.24
C ARG A 228 -7.66 26.43 16.41
N ALA A 229 -8.52 25.55 15.91
CA ALA A 229 -8.13 24.49 14.98
C ALA A 229 -7.52 25.04 13.67
N VAL A 230 -8.13 26.09 13.09
CA VAL A 230 -7.55 26.77 11.91
C VAL A 230 -6.19 27.40 12.22
N ALA A 231 -6.00 27.95 13.43
CA ALA A 231 -4.71 28.47 13.86
C ALA A 231 -3.63 27.39 14.01
N LEU A 232 -3.97 26.23 14.59
CA LEU A 232 -3.05 25.09 14.68
C LEU A 232 -2.67 24.57 13.28
N PHE A 233 -3.62 24.51 12.35
CA PHE A 233 -3.32 24.22 10.95
C PHE A 233 -2.37 25.26 10.33
N ALA A 234 -2.64 26.56 10.54
CA ALA A 234 -1.79 27.63 10.05
C ALA A 234 -0.37 27.51 10.63
N LEU A 235 -0.25 27.20 11.92
CA LEU A 235 1.01 26.98 12.62
C LEU A 235 1.80 25.85 11.99
N GLN A 236 1.20 24.68 11.79
CA GLN A 236 1.84 23.53 11.13
C GLN A 236 2.33 23.88 9.72
N ARG A 237 1.49 24.58 8.96
CA ARG A 237 1.84 25.00 7.60
C ARG A 237 2.98 26.02 7.59
N LEU A 238 3.01 26.94 8.54
CA LEU A 238 4.09 27.89 8.71
C LEU A 238 5.39 27.18 9.15
N ALA A 239 5.29 26.21 10.06
CA ALA A 239 6.43 25.48 10.59
C ALA A 239 7.18 24.71 9.50
N ARG A 240 6.45 24.14 8.52
CA ARG A 240 7.06 23.52 7.33
C ARG A 240 7.81 24.47 6.40
N ARG A 241 7.61 25.79 6.54
CA ARG A 241 8.30 26.83 5.75
C ARG A 241 9.42 27.49 6.55
N SER A 242 9.17 27.71 7.83
CA SER A 242 10.12 28.28 8.77
C SER A 242 9.68 27.97 10.18
N VAL A 243 10.39 27.06 10.82
CA VAL A 243 10.21 26.71 12.23
C VAL A 243 10.38 27.94 13.13
N ASN A 244 11.32 28.84 12.79
CA ASN A 244 11.55 30.09 13.54
C ASN A 244 10.33 31.02 13.52
N LEU A 245 9.75 31.28 12.34
CA LEU A 245 8.57 32.13 12.23
C LEU A 245 7.36 31.49 12.91
N ALA A 246 7.20 30.17 12.77
CA ALA A 246 6.14 29.43 13.44
C ALA A 246 6.26 29.52 14.96
N HIS A 247 7.45 29.30 15.51
CA HIS A 247 7.69 29.41 16.94
C HIS A 247 7.40 30.83 17.45
N ALA A 248 7.87 31.87 16.74
CA ALA A 248 7.61 33.25 17.12
C ALA A 248 6.11 33.60 17.14
N GLU A 249 5.36 33.19 16.12
CA GLU A 249 3.90 33.39 16.10
C GLU A 249 3.19 32.56 17.18
N TRP A 250 3.66 31.33 17.44
CA TRP A 250 3.09 30.48 18.48
C TRP A 250 3.23 31.11 19.86
N GLN A 251 4.43 31.55 20.25
CA GLN A 251 4.69 32.20 21.54
C GLN A 251 3.79 33.42 21.77
N ARG A 252 3.45 34.15 20.71
CA ARG A 252 2.56 35.31 20.80
C ARG A 252 1.11 34.92 21.12
N ILE A 253 0.62 33.80 20.59
CA ILE A 253 -0.81 33.44 20.66
C ILE A 253 -1.12 32.31 21.65
N ILE A 254 -0.13 31.53 22.07
CA ILE A 254 -0.26 30.29 22.85
C ILE A 254 -1.09 30.46 24.14
N GLY A 255 -1.04 31.64 24.77
CA GLY A 255 -1.82 31.95 25.97
C GLY A 255 -3.34 31.94 25.77
N ASN A 256 -3.82 31.98 24.52
CA ASN A 256 -5.24 31.93 24.18
C ASN A 256 -5.75 30.50 23.90
N PHE A 257 -4.88 29.48 24.06
CA PHE A 257 -5.19 28.09 23.74
C PHE A 257 -5.27 27.27 25.05
N PRO A 258 -6.22 26.31 25.14
CA PRO A 258 -6.26 25.36 26.23
C PRO A 258 -5.03 24.44 26.20
N GLU A 259 -4.73 23.80 27.33
CA GLU A 259 -3.51 23.02 27.52
C GLU A 259 -3.25 21.99 26.42
N GLY A 260 -4.23 21.14 26.09
CA GLY A 260 -4.07 20.13 25.05
C GLY A 260 -3.70 20.70 23.67
N GLU A 261 -4.26 21.86 23.32
CA GLU A 261 -3.92 22.55 22.06
C GLU A 261 -2.54 23.23 22.14
N ARG A 262 -2.12 23.67 23.34
CA ARG A 262 -0.76 24.19 23.57
C ARG A 262 0.29 23.11 23.33
N LEU A 263 0.07 21.94 23.93
CA LEU A 263 0.92 20.76 23.78
C LEU A 263 0.97 20.31 22.31
N TYR A 264 -0.18 20.29 21.63
CA TYR A 264 -0.25 19.97 20.20
C TYR A 264 0.54 20.96 19.32
N GLY A 265 0.50 22.26 19.63
CA GLY A 265 1.31 23.24 18.90
C GLY A 265 2.81 23.03 19.07
N PHE A 266 3.28 22.61 20.26
CA PHE A 266 4.68 22.20 20.44
C PHE A 266 5.01 20.93 19.66
N ALA A 267 4.11 19.95 19.63
CA ALA A 267 4.26 18.76 18.78
C ALA A 267 4.40 19.12 17.29
N ALA A 268 3.62 20.08 16.80
CA ALA A 268 3.73 20.60 15.43
C ALA A 268 5.09 21.26 15.15
N LEU A 269 5.59 22.06 16.10
CA LEU A 269 6.92 22.66 16.00
C LEU A 269 8.02 21.60 16.04
N GLY A 270 7.97 20.68 17.01
CA GLY A 270 8.91 19.57 17.16
C GLY A 270 8.99 18.71 15.91
N TYR A 271 7.85 18.39 15.30
CA TYR A 271 7.79 17.65 14.04
C TYR A 271 8.47 18.39 12.89
N ALA A 272 8.15 19.67 12.67
CA ALA A 272 8.79 20.44 11.59
C ALA A 272 10.30 20.63 11.83
N ALA A 273 10.69 20.90 13.07
CA ALA A 273 12.06 21.00 13.52
C ALA A 273 12.86 19.72 13.30
N ALA A 274 12.25 18.56 13.60
CA ALA A 274 12.87 17.26 13.39
C ALA A 274 13.18 16.99 11.91
N LEU A 275 12.28 17.39 11.01
CA LEU A 275 12.49 17.27 9.56
C LEU A 275 13.68 18.11 9.07
N GLU A 276 13.90 19.27 9.69
CA GLU A 276 15.03 20.18 9.40
C GLU A 276 16.30 19.83 10.21
N GLN A 277 16.26 18.78 11.03
CA GLN A 277 17.33 18.38 11.96
C GLN A 277 17.72 19.50 12.95
N ASP A 278 16.76 20.35 13.32
CA ASP A 278 16.95 21.42 14.29
C ASP A 278 17.11 20.86 15.71
N GLU A 279 18.14 21.30 16.43
CA GLU A 279 18.48 20.80 17.77
C GLU A 279 17.37 21.05 18.81
N ARG A 280 16.50 22.04 18.58
CA ARG A 280 15.37 22.35 19.48
C ARG A 280 14.22 21.36 19.35
N ALA A 281 14.22 20.49 18.33
CA ALA A 281 13.15 19.54 18.08
C ALA A 281 12.84 18.67 19.31
N LEU A 282 13.87 18.17 20.01
CA LEU A 282 13.68 17.34 21.19
C LEU A 282 12.95 18.11 22.29
N GLY A 283 13.40 19.33 22.60
CA GLY A 283 12.77 20.16 23.63
C GLY A 283 11.32 20.51 23.31
N TRP A 284 10.97 20.69 22.02
CA TRP A 284 9.57 20.88 21.63
C TRP A 284 8.74 19.61 21.70
N TYR A 285 9.32 18.44 21.43
CA TYR A 285 8.63 17.17 21.67
C TYR A 285 8.43 16.88 23.17
N GLU A 286 9.42 17.18 24.01
CA GLU A 286 9.28 17.10 25.47
C GLU A 286 8.20 18.06 25.97
N ALA A 287 8.18 19.30 25.47
CA ALA A 287 7.13 20.28 25.77
C ALA A 287 5.75 19.89 25.24
N ALA A 288 5.68 19.01 24.24
CA ALA A 288 4.42 18.46 23.76
C ALA A 288 3.84 17.39 24.70
N GLY A 289 4.64 16.81 25.60
CA GLY A 289 4.18 15.83 26.60
C GLY A 289 3.33 14.72 25.97
N ASP A 290 2.10 14.58 26.46
CA ASP A 290 1.12 13.58 26.02
C ASP A 290 0.18 14.09 24.92
N ALA A 291 0.59 15.09 24.14
CA ALA A 291 -0.15 15.50 22.95
C ALA A 291 -0.43 14.27 22.06
N GLU A 292 -1.67 14.16 21.56
CA GLU A 292 -2.00 13.12 20.61
C GLU A 292 -1.28 13.40 19.29
N LEU A 293 -0.40 12.47 18.92
CA LEU A 293 0.42 12.54 17.73
C LEU A 293 -0.04 11.49 16.71
N ASN A 294 0.00 11.84 15.43
CA ASN A 294 -0.18 10.83 14.39
C ASN A 294 1.08 9.95 14.25
N GLU A 295 0.95 8.83 13.54
CA GLU A 295 2.02 7.84 13.36
C GLU A 295 3.33 8.46 12.84
N LYS A 296 3.25 9.43 11.92
CA LYS A 296 4.42 10.13 11.38
C LYS A 296 5.08 11.00 12.43
N GLN A 297 4.31 11.74 13.22
CA GLN A 297 4.81 12.60 14.28
C GLN A 297 5.49 11.80 15.38
N LEU A 298 4.93 10.64 15.77
CA LEU A 298 5.56 9.70 16.72
C LEU A 298 6.87 9.13 16.18
N ALA A 299 6.87 8.68 14.93
CA ALA A 299 8.08 8.17 14.29
C ALA A 299 9.21 9.20 14.27
N TRP A 300 8.90 10.48 14.01
CA TRP A 300 9.88 11.55 14.04
C TRP A 300 10.29 11.95 15.46
N ARG A 301 9.40 11.85 16.45
CA ARG A 301 9.75 12.00 17.87
C ARG A 301 10.81 10.98 18.29
N VAL A 302 10.63 9.72 17.90
CA VAL A 302 11.63 8.65 18.13
C VAL A 302 12.94 8.97 17.41
N ARG A 303 12.91 9.36 16.13
CA ARG A 303 14.14 9.70 15.38
C ARG A 303 14.90 10.87 16.00
N THR A 304 14.20 11.88 16.49
CA THR A 304 14.79 13.01 17.21
C THR A 304 15.45 12.55 18.51
N ALA A 305 14.75 11.71 19.30
CA ALA A 305 15.29 11.16 20.53
C ALA A 305 16.51 10.25 20.29
N LEU A 306 16.49 9.43 19.23
CA LEU A 306 17.62 8.58 18.82
C LEU A 306 18.86 9.42 18.48
N ARG A 307 18.69 10.50 17.70
CA ARG A 307 19.79 11.40 17.33
C ARG A 307 20.41 12.09 18.55
N ALA A 308 19.61 12.35 19.58
CA ALA A 308 20.06 12.95 20.83
C ALA A 308 20.50 11.90 21.88
N GLU A 309 20.51 10.61 21.54
CA GLU A 309 20.80 9.49 22.44
C GLU A 309 19.93 9.49 23.72
N ASN A 310 18.73 10.09 23.66
CA ASN A 310 17.79 10.12 24.77
C ASN A 310 16.98 8.80 24.79
N TRP A 311 17.57 7.75 25.33
CA TRP A 311 16.98 6.40 25.35
C TRP A 311 15.66 6.32 26.13
N TYR A 312 15.46 7.15 27.15
CA TYR A 312 14.17 7.24 27.83
C TYR A 312 13.08 7.73 26.88
N GLU A 313 13.36 8.82 26.17
CA GLU A 313 12.43 9.42 25.22
C GLU A 313 12.13 8.50 24.03
N VAL A 314 13.12 7.77 23.54
CA VAL A 314 12.94 6.71 22.52
C VAL A 314 11.90 5.69 22.98
N ARG A 315 12.07 5.15 24.20
CA ARG A 315 11.17 4.11 24.72
C ARG A 315 9.74 4.64 24.89
N VAL A 316 9.55 5.77 25.55
CA VAL A 316 8.19 6.30 25.80
C VAL A 316 7.50 6.73 24.51
N SER A 317 8.25 7.24 23.54
CA SER A 317 7.70 7.61 22.24
C SER A 317 7.26 6.39 21.43
N ILE A 318 7.98 5.26 21.53
CA ILE A 318 7.54 3.99 20.92
C ILE A 318 6.34 3.41 21.68
N ASP A 319 6.33 3.48 23.01
CA ASP A 319 5.20 3.00 23.82
C ASP A 319 3.89 3.74 23.51
N ALA A 320 3.97 5.00 23.06
CA ALA A 320 2.83 5.82 22.62
C ALA A 320 2.32 5.50 21.20
N MET A 321 3.04 4.66 20.43
CA MET A 321 2.62 4.23 19.09
C MET A 321 1.46 3.25 19.13
N SER A 322 0.69 3.17 18.04
CA SER A 322 -0.34 2.15 17.87
C SER A 322 0.28 0.74 17.95
N PRO A 323 -0.47 -0.31 18.34
CA PRO A 323 0.06 -1.67 18.34
C PRO A 323 0.62 -2.11 16.98
N GLN A 324 -0.02 -1.67 15.89
CA GLN A 324 0.44 -1.92 14.53
C GLN A 324 1.81 -1.28 14.29
N GLN A 325 1.94 0.01 14.63
CA GLN A 325 3.20 0.72 14.48
C GLN A 325 4.27 0.11 15.39
N GLN A 326 4.02 -0.17 16.67
CA GLN A 326 5.01 -0.81 17.56
C GLN A 326 5.56 -2.14 17.04
N ASN A 327 4.77 -2.88 16.26
CA ASN A 327 5.17 -4.16 15.66
C ASN A 327 6.08 -4.01 14.43
N GLU A 328 6.26 -2.82 13.87
CA GLU A 328 7.24 -2.62 12.79
C GLU A 328 8.66 -2.93 13.31
N ALA A 329 9.45 -3.61 12.48
CA ALA A 329 10.79 -4.08 12.84
C ALA A 329 11.71 -2.97 13.37
N ALA A 330 11.63 -1.76 12.79
CA ALA A 330 12.41 -0.61 13.23
C ALA A 330 12.15 -0.26 14.70
N TRP A 331 10.88 -0.21 15.10
CA TRP A 331 10.50 0.20 16.45
C TRP A 331 10.73 -0.92 17.46
N ARG A 332 10.54 -2.19 17.09
CA ARG A 332 10.96 -3.32 17.92
C ARG A 332 12.46 -3.29 18.22
N TYR A 333 13.29 -3.08 17.19
CA TYR A 333 14.75 -2.95 17.34
C TYR A 333 15.14 -1.76 18.23
N TRP A 334 14.67 -0.56 17.91
CA TRP A 334 15.06 0.65 18.64
C TRP A 334 14.51 0.67 20.07
N LYS A 335 13.36 0.06 20.33
CA LYS A 335 12.85 -0.16 21.69
C LYS A 335 13.75 -1.11 22.46
N ALA A 336 14.22 -2.20 21.85
CA ALA A 336 15.17 -3.11 22.48
C ALA A 336 16.50 -2.40 22.82
N ARG A 337 17.05 -1.62 21.88
CA ARG A 337 18.26 -0.81 22.09
C ARG A 337 18.09 0.19 23.24
N ALA A 338 16.95 0.88 23.29
CA ALA A 338 16.62 1.78 24.39
C ALA A 338 16.50 1.04 25.73
N LEU A 339 15.87 -0.13 25.75
CA LEU A 339 15.77 -0.96 26.96
C LEU A 339 17.14 -1.44 27.44
N GLN A 340 18.05 -1.85 26.56
CA GLN A 340 19.44 -2.19 26.91
C GLN A 340 20.16 -1.01 27.55
N ALA A 341 20.10 0.17 26.92
CA ALA A 341 20.73 1.38 27.44
C ALA A 341 20.16 1.82 28.80
N LEU A 342 18.90 1.49 29.07
CA LEU A 342 18.22 1.75 30.36
C LEU A 342 18.41 0.61 31.38
N GLY A 343 19.26 -0.39 31.10
CA GLY A 343 19.55 -1.50 32.01
C GLY A 343 18.46 -2.58 32.09
N ARG A 344 17.50 -2.59 31.16
CA ARG A 344 16.37 -3.54 31.09
C ARG A 344 16.65 -4.67 30.11
N ALA A 345 17.78 -5.37 30.31
CA ALA A 345 18.31 -6.36 29.36
C ALA A 345 17.34 -7.51 29.04
N ALA A 346 16.61 -8.03 30.03
CA ALA A 346 15.67 -9.13 29.83
C ALA A 346 14.52 -8.75 28.86
N GLU A 347 14.01 -7.54 28.98
CA GLU A 347 12.93 -7.04 28.11
C GLU A 347 13.43 -6.72 26.71
N ALA A 348 14.67 -6.23 26.58
CA ALA A 348 15.30 -6.06 25.29
C ALA A 348 15.50 -7.41 24.57
N HIS A 349 15.99 -8.42 25.30
CA HIS A 349 16.22 -9.75 24.73
C HIS A 349 14.93 -10.39 24.23
N ALA A 350 13.81 -10.20 24.94
CA ALA A 350 12.49 -10.67 24.50
C ALA A 350 12.02 -10.04 23.18
N LEU A 351 12.52 -8.85 22.81
CA LEU A 351 12.24 -8.21 21.53
C LEU A 351 13.24 -8.62 20.44
N LEU A 352 14.53 -8.76 20.79
CA LEU A 352 15.60 -9.07 19.83
C LEU A 352 15.53 -10.50 19.31
N VAL A 353 15.23 -11.49 20.16
CA VAL A 353 15.20 -12.91 19.76
C VAL A 353 14.22 -13.19 18.62
N PRO A 354 12.91 -12.86 18.71
CA PRO A 354 12.02 -13.09 17.57
C PRO A 354 12.41 -12.24 16.35
N LEU A 355 12.96 -11.05 16.56
CA LEU A 355 13.36 -10.15 15.47
C LEU A 355 14.62 -10.65 14.73
N SER A 356 15.54 -11.35 15.38
CA SER A 356 16.77 -11.86 14.76
C SER A 356 16.50 -12.94 13.70
N HIS A 357 15.32 -13.58 13.76
CA HIS A 357 14.87 -14.55 12.77
C HIS A 357 14.23 -13.91 11.52
N GLU A 358 14.09 -12.58 11.46
CA GLU A 358 13.48 -11.89 10.32
C GLU A 358 14.51 -11.43 9.28
N TYR A 359 14.25 -11.72 8.01
CA TYR A 359 15.18 -11.47 6.90
C TYR A 359 15.08 -10.05 6.31
N HIS A 360 15.33 -9.04 7.14
CA HIS A 360 15.41 -7.64 6.73
C HIS A 360 16.46 -6.89 7.59
N TYR A 361 16.74 -5.63 7.24
CA TYR A 361 17.77 -4.80 7.89
C TYR A 361 17.77 -4.87 9.43
N TYR A 362 16.64 -4.63 10.09
CA TYR A 362 16.56 -4.62 11.57
C TYR A 362 16.64 -6.00 12.21
N GLY A 363 16.41 -7.06 11.45
CA GLY A 363 16.51 -8.44 11.93
C GLY A 363 17.97 -8.89 11.92
N GLN A 364 18.71 -8.52 10.88
CA GLN A 364 20.16 -8.67 10.84
C GLN A 364 20.83 -7.90 11.98
N LEU A 365 20.46 -6.64 12.20
CA LEU A 365 20.96 -5.88 13.34
C LEU A 365 20.59 -6.53 14.68
N ALA A 366 19.38 -7.08 14.83
CA ALA A 366 18.99 -7.78 16.04
C ALA A 366 19.83 -9.04 16.30
N ALA A 367 20.16 -9.81 15.25
CA ALA A 367 21.06 -10.95 15.33
C ALA A 367 22.47 -10.52 15.79
N GLU A 368 23.01 -9.46 15.19
CA GLU A 368 24.32 -8.90 15.58
C GLU A 368 24.35 -8.47 17.06
N GLU A 369 23.30 -7.80 17.54
CA GLU A 369 23.17 -7.38 18.95
C GLU A 369 23.09 -8.57 19.92
N LEU A 370 22.60 -9.73 19.46
CA LEU A 370 22.60 -10.98 20.24
C LEU A 370 23.94 -11.73 20.17
N GLY A 371 24.91 -11.24 19.40
CA GLY A 371 26.17 -11.92 19.14
C GLY A 371 26.02 -13.11 18.19
N GLU A 372 24.88 -13.23 17.53
CA GLU A 372 24.71 -14.15 16.41
C GLU A 372 25.42 -13.52 15.20
N ILE A 373 26.27 -14.29 14.52
CA ILE A 373 26.69 -13.90 13.18
C ILE A 373 25.41 -14.00 12.35
N PRO A 374 24.90 -12.90 11.74
CA PRO A 374 23.71 -12.95 10.91
C PRO A 374 23.88 -14.13 10.00
N ALA A 375 23.01 -15.11 10.18
CA ALA A 375 23.26 -16.38 9.54
C ALA A 375 23.24 -16.10 8.04
N ALA A 376 24.43 -16.17 7.43
CA ALA A 376 24.59 -16.86 6.17
C ALA A 376 24.18 -18.33 6.40
N ASP A 377 22.97 -18.57 6.91
CA ASP A 377 22.27 -19.80 6.72
C ASP A 377 22.00 -19.76 5.22
N THR A 378 22.98 -20.28 4.49
CA THR A 378 22.98 -20.53 3.06
C THR A 378 21.88 -21.56 2.83
N GLY A 379 20.63 -21.11 3.04
CA GLY A 379 19.45 -21.94 3.12
C GLY A 379 19.53 -22.98 2.02
N VAL A 380 19.31 -24.23 2.41
CA VAL A 380 19.36 -25.39 1.53
C VAL A 380 18.82 -24.98 0.17
N LYS A 381 19.69 -24.96 -0.84
CA LYS A 381 19.30 -24.59 -2.20
C LYS A 381 18.09 -25.44 -2.56
N PHE A 382 16.96 -24.77 -2.79
CA PHE A 382 15.75 -25.47 -3.11
C PHE A 382 15.83 -25.87 -4.57
N GLU A 383 15.95 -27.16 -4.83
CA GLU A 383 15.98 -27.71 -6.18
C GLU A 383 14.64 -28.36 -6.49
N PRO A 384 13.71 -27.65 -7.18
CA PRO A 384 12.45 -28.24 -7.58
C PRO A 384 12.70 -29.35 -8.61
N SER A 385 11.92 -30.42 -8.53
CA SER A 385 11.96 -31.46 -9.56
C SER A 385 11.44 -30.92 -10.90
N GLU A 386 11.91 -31.50 -12.01
CA GLU A 386 11.40 -31.14 -13.35
C GLU A 386 9.89 -31.38 -13.48
N GLN A 387 9.34 -32.36 -12.74
CA GLN A 387 7.90 -32.61 -12.71
C GLN A 387 7.15 -31.46 -12.04
N GLU A 388 7.65 -30.92 -10.93
CA GLU A 388 7.04 -29.77 -10.25
C GLU A 388 7.11 -28.51 -11.10
N VAL A 389 8.25 -28.28 -11.75
CA VAL A 389 8.42 -27.16 -12.68
C VAL A 389 7.43 -27.28 -13.85
N ALA A 390 7.32 -28.46 -14.46
CA ALA A 390 6.40 -28.69 -15.56
C ALA A 390 4.93 -28.53 -15.14
N ALA A 391 4.56 -29.05 -13.96
CA ALA A 391 3.22 -28.89 -13.41
C ALA A 391 2.88 -27.41 -13.15
N MET A 392 3.79 -26.66 -12.54
CA MET A 392 3.63 -25.22 -12.30
C MET A 392 3.52 -24.43 -13.61
N GLN A 393 4.36 -24.73 -14.60
CA GLN A 393 4.29 -24.11 -15.94
C GLN A 393 3.04 -24.49 -16.73
N ALA A 394 2.35 -25.58 -16.37
CA ALA A 394 1.11 -25.99 -17.02
C ALA A 394 -0.11 -25.24 -16.49
N ARG A 395 -0.02 -24.60 -15.31
CA ARG A 395 -1.12 -23.82 -14.72
C ARG A 395 -1.51 -22.66 -15.64
N PRO A 396 -2.80 -22.49 -15.99
CA PRO A 396 -3.26 -21.45 -16.92
C PRO A 396 -2.77 -20.04 -16.58
N GLU A 397 -2.84 -19.65 -15.31
CA GLU A 397 -2.43 -18.36 -14.76
C GLU A 397 -0.91 -18.10 -14.87
N VAL A 398 -0.09 -19.14 -14.68
CA VAL A 398 1.36 -19.06 -14.86
C VAL A 398 1.69 -18.91 -16.34
N ARG A 399 1.01 -19.67 -17.22
CA ARG A 399 1.16 -19.54 -18.68
C ARG A 399 0.79 -18.15 -19.17
N ARG A 400 -0.36 -17.61 -18.72
CA ARG A 400 -0.78 -16.24 -19.02
C ARG A 400 0.25 -15.22 -18.55
N THR A 401 0.74 -15.36 -17.32
CA THR A 401 1.76 -14.45 -16.77
C THR A 401 2.99 -14.41 -17.69
N ILE A 402 3.56 -15.57 -18.04
CA ILE A 402 4.75 -15.65 -18.89
C ILE A 402 4.49 -14.98 -20.24
N LEU A 403 3.32 -15.22 -20.84
CA LEU A 403 2.96 -14.64 -22.13
C LEU A 403 2.81 -13.12 -22.07
N LEU A 404 2.05 -12.61 -21.10
CA LEU A 404 1.87 -11.17 -20.89
C LEU A 404 3.21 -10.48 -20.62
N TYR A 405 4.09 -11.12 -19.84
CA TYR A 405 5.42 -10.61 -19.54
C TYR A 405 6.29 -10.48 -20.80
N ARG A 406 6.29 -11.52 -21.66
CA ARG A 406 7.00 -11.51 -22.95
C ARG A 406 6.48 -10.45 -23.93
N LEU A 407 5.19 -10.12 -23.85
CA LEU A 407 4.57 -9.04 -24.63
C LEU A 407 4.89 -7.64 -24.07
N GLY A 408 5.61 -7.54 -22.95
CA GLY A 408 5.88 -6.26 -22.29
C GLY A 408 4.69 -5.70 -21.49
N LEU A 409 3.61 -6.48 -21.34
CA LEU A 409 2.41 -6.12 -20.56
C LEU A 409 2.65 -6.39 -19.07
N ARG A 410 3.60 -5.65 -18.48
CA ARG A 410 4.13 -5.90 -17.14
C ARG A 410 3.09 -5.76 -16.03
N VAL A 411 2.12 -4.85 -16.17
CA VAL A 411 1.06 -4.64 -15.16
C VAL A 411 0.11 -5.83 -15.14
N GLU A 412 -0.35 -6.26 -16.31
CA GLU A 412 -1.24 -7.42 -16.46
C GLU A 412 -0.54 -8.71 -16.02
N ALA A 413 0.74 -8.89 -16.39
CA ALA A 413 1.54 -10.01 -15.93
C ALA A 413 1.71 -10.00 -14.40
N ALA A 414 1.98 -8.84 -13.79
CA ALA A 414 2.10 -8.76 -12.33
C ALA A 414 0.80 -9.16 -11.61
N LYS A 415 -0.36 -8.72 -12.13
CA LYS A 415 -1.66 -9.11 -11.58
C LYS A 415 -1.92 -10.63 -11.69
N GLU A 416 -1.68 -11.22 -12.86
CA GLU A 416 -1.83 -12.68 -13.05
C GLU A 416 -0.86 -13.46 -12.16
N TRP A 417 0.36 -12.95 -11.96
CA TRP A 417 1.33 -13.56 -11.06
C TRP A 417 0.87 -13.52 -9.61
N ASP A 418 0.48 -12.34 -9.12
CA ASP A 418 0.03 -12.19 -7.73
C ASP A 418 -1.22 -13.03 -7.45
N TRP A 419 -2.10 -13.16 -8.46
CA TRP A 419 -3.26 -14.05 -8.45
C TRP A 419 -2.86 -15.52 -8.37
N ALA A 420 -1.90 -15.94 -9.19
CA ALA A 420 -1.42 -17.32 -9.23
C ALA A 420 -0.81 -17.78 -7.91
N LEU A 421 -0.08 -16.89 -7.23
CA LEU A 421 0.62 -17.19 -5.98
C LEU A 421 -0.30 -17.32 -4.76
N ARG A 422 -1.60 -17.00 -4.87
CA ARG A 422 -2.48 -17.05 -3.70
C ARG A 422 -2.67 -18.46 -3.18
N GLY A 423 -2.60 -18.58 -1.85
CA GLY A 423 -2.79 -19.85 -1.16
C GLY A 423 -1.68 -20.88 -1.38
N MET A 424 -0.61 -20.53 -2.11
CA MET A 424 0.56 -21.39 -2.25
C MET A 424 1.31 -21.50 -0.93
N ASP A 425 1.79 -22.71 -0.63
CA ASP A 425 2.75 -22.92 0.45
C ASP A 425 4.18 -22.52 0.04
N ASP A 426 5.12 -22.57 0.98
CA ASP A 426 6.51 -22.16 0.70
C ASP A 426 7.16 -22.98 -0.42
N ARG A 427 6.86 -24.28 -0.52
CA ARG A 427 7.42 -25.15 -1.55
C ARG A 427 6.89 -24.72 -2.92
N GLU A 428 5.60 -24.52 -3.04
CA GLU A 428 4.95 -24.05 -4.27
C GLU A 428 5.45 -22.67 -4.68
N LEU A 429 5.63 -21.75 -3.72
CA LEU A 429 6.21 -20.43 -3.96
C LEU A 429 7.64 -20.52 -4.52
N LEU A 430 8.48 -21.41 -3.99
CA LEU A 430 9.84 -21.61 -4.51
C LEU A 430 9.85 -22.29 -5.88
N VAL A 431 8.94 -23.23 -6.15
CA VAL A 431 8.74 -23.79 -7.51
C VAL A 431 8.33 -22.68 -8.48
N ALA A 432 7.38 -21.83 -8.12
CA ALA A 432 6.95 -20.69 -8.93
C ALA A 432 8.10 -19.70 -9.16
N ALA A 433 8.88 -19.38 -8.11
CA ALA A 433 10.05 -18.53 -8.21
C ALA A 433 11.10 -19.09 -9.18
N ALA A 434 11.34 -20.41 -9.15
CA ALA A 434 12.23 -21.08 -10.09
C ALA A 434 11.69 -21.05 -11.53
N VAL A 435 10.38 -21.24 -11.73
CA VAL A 435 9.74 -21.08 -13.05
C VAL A 435 9.92 -19.68 -13.61
N ALA A 436 9.71 -18.65 -12.79
CA ALA A 436 9.91 -17.26 -13.19
C ALA A 436 11.38 -16.99 -13.54
N GLN A 437 12.33 -17.48 -12.74
CA GLN A 437 13.77 -17.33 -13.01
C GLN A 437 14.16 -18.01 -14.33
N ARG A 438 13.68 -19.23 -14.61
CA ARG A 438 13.91 -19.94 -15.88
C ARG A 438 13.34 -19.21 -17.11
N ASN A 439 12.41 -18.28 -16.90
CA ASN A 439 11.81 -17.43 -17.94
C ASN A 439 12.35 -15.98 -17.90
N GLU A 440 13.46 -15.72 -17.18
CA GLU A 440 14.08 -14.40 -17.05
C GLU A 440 13.14 -13.32 -16.47
N MET A 441 12.16 -13.75 -15.69
CA MET A 441 11.24 -12.91 -14.94
C MET A 441 11.77 -12.70 -13.52
N TYR A 442 12.95 -12.09 -13.41
CA TYR A 442 13.69 -11.98 -12.13
C TYR A 442 12.88 -11.26 -11.04
N ASP A 443 12.15 -10.20 -11.40
CA ASP A 443 11.28 -9.47 -10.49
C ASP A 443 10.14 -10.35 -9.92
N ARG A 444 9.57 -11.24 -10.75
CA ARG A 444 8.55 -12.22 -10.34
C ARG A 444 9.13 -13.36 -9.52
N SER A 445 10.36 -13.79 -9.83
CA SER A 445 11.10 -14.78 -9.04
C SER A 445 11.33 -14.28 -7.62
N ILE A 446 11.87 -13.06 -7.48
CA ILE A 446 12.08 -12.40 -6.18
C ILE A 446 10.75 -12.23 -5.45
N ASN A 447 9.70 -11.78 -6.16
CA ASN A 447 8.36 -11.59 -5.58
C ASN A 447 7.81 -12.89 -4.95
N ALA A 448 7.91 -14.03 -5.63
CA ALA A 448 7.46 -15.30 -5.10
C ALA A 448 8.33 -15.79 -3.94
N ALA A 449 9.66 -15.74 -4.08
CA ALA A 449 10.59 -16.22 -3.06
C ALA A 449 10.53 -15.40 -1.75
N MET A 450 10.22 -14.11 -1.83
CA MET A 450 10.03 -13.24 -0.67
C MET A 450 8.76 -13.53 0.15
N ARG A 451 7.77 -14.24 -0.42
CA ARG A 451 6.51 -14.57 0.27
C ARG A 451 6.62 -15.79 1.18
N THR A 452 7.72 -16.53 1.10
CA THR A 452 7.94 -17.71 1.94
C THR A 452 8.11 -17.35 3.41
N VAL A 453 7.67 -18.23 4.32
CA VAL A 453 7.63 -17.98 5.77
C VAL A 453 8.69 -18.77 6.54
N GLU A 454 8.83 -20.07 6.25
CA GLU A 454 9.75 -20.99 6.95
C GLU A 454 10.84 -21.55 6.02
N LEU A 455 10.47 -21.91 4.79
CA LEU A 455 11.39 -22.48 3.81
C LEU A 455 11.88 -21.41 2.84
N HIS A 456 13.18 -21.11 2.88
CA HIS A 456 13.78 -20.02 2.10
C HIS A 456 14.88 -20.50 1.15
N ASP A 457 14.93 -19.90 -0.04
CA ASP A 457 16.09 -19.97 -0.94
C ASP A 457 16.59 -18.56 -1.24
N PHE A 458 17.76 -18.22 -0.70
CA PHE A 458 18.36 -16.91 -0.87
C PHE A 458 18.86 -16.66 -2.30
N ASN A 459 19.14 -17.70 -3.09
CA ASN A 459 19.50 -17.54 -4.51
C ASN A 459 18.32 -17.06 -5.35
N LEU A 460 17.09 -17.36 -4.92
CA LEU A 460 15.85 -16.89 -5.53
C LEU A 460 15.43 -15.52 -4.98
N ARG A 461 15.70 -15.24 -3.70
CA ARG A 461 15.41 -13.92 -3.08
C ARG A 461 16.39 -12.82 -3.51
N TYR A 462 17.65 -13.17 -3.75
CA TYR A 462 18.76 -12.27 -4.11
C TYR A 462 19.54 -12.82 -5.31
N PRO A 463 18.90 -12.93 -6.49
CA PRO A 463 19.58 -13.41 -7.69
C PRO A 463 20.64 -12.39 -8.13
N ALA A 464 21.72 -12.89 -8.74
CA ALA A 464 22.80 -12.07 -9.29
C ALA A 464 22.89 -12.21 -10.83
N PRO A 465 21.85 -11.82 -11.60
CA PRO A 465 21.90 -11.88 -13.05
C PRO A 465 22.91 -10.85 -13.60
N TYR A 466 23.33 -11.03 -14.86
CA TYR A 466 24.22 -10.10 -15.56
C TYR A 466 25.62 -9.90 -14.93
N ARG A 467 26.05 -10.82 -14.06
CA ARG A 467 27.34 -10.73 -13.35
C ARG A 467 28.51 -10.47 -14.30
N GLU A 468 28.56 -11.17 -15.43
CA GLU A 468 29.59 -10.98 -16.46
C GLU A 468 29.59 -9.55 -17.04
N ALA A 469 28.41 -8.97 -17.29
CA ALA A 469 28.30 -7.60 -17.82
C ALA A 469 28.69 -6.54 -16.79
N LEU A 470 28.60 -6.83 -15.50
CA LEU A 470 28.95 -5.92 -14.41
C LEU A 470 30.43 -5.96 -14.00
N GLN A 471 31.20 -6.98 -14.41
CA GLN A 471 32.60 -7.13 -13.99
C GLN A 471 33.46 -5.90 -14.33
N SER A 472 33.41 -5.42 -15.57
CA SER A 472 34.23 -4.27 -15.98
C SER A 472 33.81 -2.97 -15.29
N PRO A 473 32.52 -2.58 -15.23
CA PRO A 473 32.10 -1.40 -14.48
C PRO A 473 32.45 -1.43 -12.99
N LEU A 474 32.32 -2.60 -12.34
CA LEU A 474 32.67 -2.76 -10.92
C LEU A 474 34.17 -2.52 -10.67
N GLN A 475 35.03 -3.08 -11.53
CA GLN A 475 36.48 -2.89 -11.44
C GLN A 475 36.92 -1.46 -11.79
N GLU A 476 36.33 -0.86 -12.83
CA GLU A 476 36.66 0.50 -13.27
C GLU A 476 36.38 1.55 -12.18
N HIS A 477 35.34 1.32 -11.37
CA HIS A 477 34.88 2.26 -10.35
C HIS A 477 35.22 1.84 -8.91
N ASP A 478 35.96 0.75 -8.71
CA ASP A 478 36.32 0.21 -7.38
C ASP A 478 35.09 0.01 -6.47
N LEU A 479 34.03 -0.57 -7.04
CA LEU A 479 32.76 -0.78 -6.35
C LEU A 479 32.64 -2.21 -5.84
N GLU A 480 32.15 -2.36 -4.60
CA GLU A 480 31.82 -3.67 -4.04
C GLU A 480 30.62 -4.29 -4.77
N GLU A 481 30.80 -5.50 -5.30
CA GLU A 481 29.78 -6.21 -6.06
C GLU A 481 28.47 -6.38 -5.27
N ALA A 482 28.56 -6.81 -3.99
CA ALA A 482 27.39 -7.03 -3.15
C ALA A 482 26.57 -5.75 -2.94
N TRP A 483 27.25 -4.60 -2.79
CA TRP A 483 26.59 -3.31 -2.65
C TRP A 483 25.84 -2.90 -3.92
N VAL A 484 26.48 -3.07 -5.09
CA VAL A 484 25.85 -2.76 -6.38
C VAL A 484 24.63 -3.65 -6.66
N TYR A 485 24.72 -4.96 -6.38
CA TYR A 485 23.56 -5.85 -6.50
C TYR A 485 22.44 -5.50 -5.52
N GLY A 486 22.79 -5.12 -4.28
CA GLY A 486 21.83 -4.62 -3.31
C GLY A 486 21.06 -3.41 -3.83
N LEU A 487 21.76 -2.46 -4.45
CA LEU A 487 21.17 -1.26 -5.06
C LEU A 487 20.31 -1.61 -6.27
N MET A 488 20.82 -2.39 -7.22
CA MET A 488 20.07 -2.81 -8.42
C MET A 488 18.75 -3.50 -8.04
N ARG A 489 18.80 -4.45 -7.10
CA ARG A 489 17.61 -5.15 -6.60
C ARG A 489 16.59 -4.21 -5.98
N GLN A 490 17.04 -3.18 -5.27
CA GLN A 490 16.15 -2.21 -4.66
C GLN A 490 15.46 -1.33 -5.72
N GLU A 491 16.20 -0.88 -6.73
CA GLU A 491 15.73 0.04 -7.78
C GLU A 491 14.83 -0.66 -8.82
N SER A 492 15.19 -1.87 -9.25
CA SER A 492 14.52 -2.54 -10.37
C SER A 492 13.95 -3.93 -10.07
N ARG A 493 14.21 -4.48 -8.88
CA ARG A 493 14.18 -5.94 -8.63
C ARG A 493 15.16 -6.65 -9.55
#